data_AF-A0A950EHF2-F1
#
_entry.id   AF-A0A950EHF2-F1
#
_cell.length_a   1.000
_cell.length_b   1.000
_cell.length_c   1.000
_cell.angle_alpha   90.00
_cell.angle_beta   90.00
_cell.angle_gamma   90.00
#
_symmetry.space_group_name_H-M   'P 1'
#
loop_
_entity.id
_entity.type
_entity.pdbx_description
1 polymer ?
#
loop_
_entity_poly.entity_id
_entity_poly.type
_entity_poly.pdbx_seq_one_letter_code
_entity_poly.pdbx_strand_id
1 'polypeptide(L)'
;MAAAADPQAPLRDFREAQEFFIGIDSDGCAFDTMEVKHKECFIPNIIKYFGLAAVSKYARAAAEFVNLYSKWRGINRFPALTRALDLLAERPEVSRRKFPVPALEGVRRWIGRETKLANSTLKAEVEATGDPDLALAYDWSEAVNRAVGEVVRDVPP
;
A
#
# COMPACT_ATOMS: atom_id res chain seq x y z
N MET A 1 -5.75 18.67 -29.06
CA MET A 1 -4.84 18.05 -28.08
C MET A 1 -4.34 16.75 -28.68
N ALA A 2 -3.03 16.58 -28.85
CA ALA A 2 -2.48 15.33 -29.37
C ALA A 2 -2.83 14.20 -28.40
N ALA A 3 -3.40 13.11 -28.91
CA ALA A 3 -3.61 11.90 -28.11
C ALA A 3 -2.25 11.48 -27.55
N ALA A 4 -2.14 11.35 -26.22
CA ALA A 4 -0.94 10.82 -25.60
C ALA A 4 -0.65 9.44 -26.22
N ALA A 5 0.57 9.26 -26.74
CA ALA A 5 0.99 8.00 -27.34
C ALA A 5 0.69 6.85 -26.37
N ASP A 6 0.08 5.76 -26.86
CA ASP A 6 -0.19 4.57 -26.04
C ASP A 6 1.16 4.05 -25.51
N PRO A 7 1.45 4.18 -24.19
CA PRO A 7 2.74 3.78 -23.64
C PRO A 7 2.95 2.26 -23.69
N GLN A 8 1.90 1.49 -23.97
CA GLN A 8 1.96 0.03 -24.12
C GLN A 8 2.19 -0.41 -25.57
N ALA A 9 2.08 0.50 -26.56
CA ALA A 9 2.30 0.14 -27.96
C ALA A 9 3.64 -0.57 -28.21
N PRO A 10 4.79 -0.10 -27.65
CA PRO A 10 6.07 -0.79 -27.83
C PRO A 10 6.09 -2.24 -27.34
N LEU A 11 5.32 -2.54 -26.28
CA LEU A 11 5.19 -3.88 -25.71
C LEU A 11 4.29 -4.79 -26.56
N ARG A 12 3.22 -4.25 -27.14
CA ARG A 12 2.32 -5.01 -28.03
C ARG A 12 2.97 -5.29 -29.39
N ASP A 13 3.76 -4.33 -29.87
CA ASP A 13 4.49 -4.43 -31.15
C ASP A 13 5.83 -5.19 -30.99
N PHE A 14 6.21 -5.52 -29.76
CA PHE A 14 7.44 -6.26 -29.48
C PHE A 14 7.40 -7.63 -30.15
N ARG A 15 8.33 -7.86 -31.09
CA ARG A 15 8.51 -9.17 -31.71
C ARG A 15 9.44 -10.00 -30.85
N GLU A 16 8.96 -11.16 -30.42
CA GLU A 16 9.75 -12.15 -29.69
C GLU A 16 11.02 -12.50 -30.46
N ALA A 17 12.18 -12.28 -29.83
CA ALA A 17 13.48 -12.57 -30.42
C ALA A 17 14.16 -13.79 -29.76
N GLN A 18 13.66 -14.25 -28.61
CA GLN A 18 14.22 -15.32 -27.79
C GLN A 18 13.05 -16.17 -27.27
N GLU A 19 13.26 -17.49 -27.13
CA GLU A 19 12.24 -18.43 -26.65
C GLU A 19 11.84 -18.24 -25.18
N PHE A 20 12.55 -17.38 -24.46
CA PHE A 20 12.32 -17.12 -23.04
C PHE A 20 12.53 -15.66 -22.67
N PHE A 21 11.83 -15.23 -21.62
CA PHE A 21 11.91 -13.91 -21.03
C PHE A 21 12.41 -14.02 -19.59
N ILE A 22 13.39 -13.19 -19.22
CA ILE A 22 13.85 -13.03 -17.85
C ILE A 22 13.41 -11.64 -17.38
N GLY A 23 12.44 -11.62 -16.47
CA GLY A 23 12.01 -10.40 -15.78
C GLY A 23 12.68 -10.32 -14.41
N ILE A 24 13.42 -9.24 -14.17
CA ILE A 24 13.93 -8.92 -12.84
C ILE A 24 13.04 -7.81 -12.29
N ASP A 25 12.32 -8.11 -11.22
CA ASP A 25 11.65 -7.05 -10.46
C ASP A 25 12.72 -6.15 -9.84
N SER A 26 12.63 -4.86 -10.08
CA SER A 26 13.62 -3.91 -9.59
C SER A 26 13.35 -3.60 -8.11
N ASP A 27 12.09 -3.36 -7.76
CA ASP A 27 11.67 -2.85 -6.46
C ASP A 27 11.72 -3.96 -5.39
N GLY A 28 12.73 -3.94 -4.52
CA GLY A 28 12.90 -4.94 -3.46
C GLY A 28 13.50 -6.27 -3.90
N CYS A 29 14.04 -6.37 -5.11
CA CYS A 29 14.77 -7.53 -5.62
C CYS A 29 16.15 -7.12 -6.17
N ALA A 30 16.19 -6.10 -7.05
CA ALA A 30 17.45 -5.52 -7.51
C ALA A 30 17.90 -4.31 -6.66
N PHE A 31 16.96 -3.59 -6.04
CA PHE A 31 17.23 -2.47 -5.15
C PHE A 31 16.57 -2.69 -3.79
N ASP A 32 17.27 -2.44 -2.69
CA ASP A 32 16.69 -2.49 -1.34
C ASP A 32 15.89 -1.21 -1.01
N THR A 33 14.92 -0.88 -1.85
CA THR A 33 14.06 0.31 -1.67
C THR A 33 12.81 0.02 -0.84
N MET A 34 12.46 -1.26 -0.63
CA MET A 34 11.26 -1.65 0.10
C MET A 34 11.37 -1.34 1.58
N GLU A 35 12.55 -1.53 2.18
CA GLU A 35 12.80 -1.22 3.58
C GLU A 35 12.52 0.26 3.89
N VAL A 36 13.14 1.18 3.14
CA VAL A 36 12.94 2.62 3.32
C VAL A 36 11.51 3.06 2.98
N LYS A 37 10.91 2.54 1.89
CA LYS A 37 9.51 2.84 1.55
C LYS A 37 8.59 2.48 2.71
N HIS A 38 8.72 1.28 3.26
CA HIS A 38 7.80 0.85 4.31
C HIS A 38 8.09 1.52 5.65
N LYS A 39 9.33 1.48 6.13
CA LYS A 39 9.70 1.99 7.46
C LYS A 39 9.59 3.50 7.58
N GLU A 40 9.87 4.24 6.50
CA GLU A 40 9.89 5.70 6.51
C GLU A 40 8.68 6.36 5.84
N CYS A 41 7.97 5.68 4.94
CA CYS A 41 6.83 6.28 4.21
C CYS A 41 5.50 5.63 4.59
N PHE A 42 5.33 4.32 4.40
CA PHE A 42 4.02 3.68 4.64
C PHE A 42 3.67 3.64 6.11
N ILE A 43 4.55 3.08 6.94
CA ILE A 43 4.25 2.79 8.35
C ILE A 43 4.02 4.07 9.16
N PRO A 44 4.83 5.14 9.02
CA PRO A 44 4.54 6.41 9.68
C PRO A 44 3.18 6.98 9.28
N ASN A 45 2.83 6.91 7.99
CA ASN A 45 1.51 7.34 7.51
C ASN A 45 0.37 6.44 8.02
N ILE A 46 0.55 5.12 8.12
CA ILE A 46 -0.44 4.23 8.75
C ILE A 46 -0.69 4.67 10.20
N ILE A 47 0.37 4.92 10.97
CA ILE A 47 0.24 5.33 12.37
C ILE A 47 -0.47 6.68 12.49
N LYS A 48 -0.11 7.64 11.64
CA LYS A 48 -0.67 8.99 11.64
C LYS A 48 -2.15 9.00 11.28
N TYR A 49 -2.51 8.42 10.13
CA TYR A 49 -3.86 8.53 9.58
C TYR A 49 -4.88 7.68 10.33
N PHE A 50 -4.47 6.52 10.86
CA PHE A 50 -5.38 5.62 11.57
C PHE A 50 -5.29 5.75 13.10
N GLY A 51 -4.65 6.82 13.60
CA GLY A 51 -4.64 7.17 15.02
C GLY A 51 -3.91 6.17 15.92
N LEU A 52 -2.90 5.46 15.42
CA LEU A 52 -2.30 4.31 16.11
C LEU A 52 -1.14 4.67 17.04
N ALA A 53 -0.95 5.94 17.38
CA ALA A 53 0.21 6.41 18.14
C ALA A 53 0.40 5.66 19.48
N ALA A 54 -0.70 5.42 20.21
CA ALA A 54 -0.70 4.72 21.49
C ALA A 54 -0.25 3.25 21.40
N VAL A 55 -0.33 2.65 20.21
CA VAL A 55 0.07 1.26 19.93
C VAL A 55 1.12 1.19 18.82
N SER A 56 1.82 2.32 18.57
CA SER A 56 2.72 2.50 17.42
C SER A 56 3.77 1.41 17.31
N LYS A 57 4.42 1.01 18.42
CA LYS A 57 5.36 -0.14 18.45
C LYS A 57 4.75 -1.39 17.81
N TYR A 58 3.50 -1.71 18.14
CA TYR A 58 2.84 -2.90 17.66
C TYR A 58 2.33 -2.74 16.23
N ALA A 59 1.88 -1.53 15.86
CA ALA A 59 1.45 -1.19 14.50
C ALA A 59 2.62 -1.30 13.50
N ARG A 60 3.82 -0.81 13.88
CA ARG A 60 5.05 -0.97 13.09
C ARG A 60 5.33 -2.44 12.81
N ALA A 61 5.39 -3.26 13.86
CA ALA A 61 5.68 -4.68 13.74
C ALA A 61 4.66 -5.44 12.86
N ALA A 62 3.36 -5.16 13.01
CA ALA A 62 2.33 -5.78 12.17
C ALA A 62 2.46 -5.37 10.69
N ALA A 63 2.68 -4.08 10.43
CA ALA A 63 2.86 -3.57 9.08
C ALA A 63 4.15 -4.08 8.42
N GLU A 64 5.27 -4.15 9.14
CA GLU A 64 6.52 -4.75 8.66
C GLU A 64 6.33 -6.23 8.34
N PHE A 65 5.67 -6.99 9.22
CA PHE A 65 5.43 -8.41 8.96
C PHE A 65 4.61 -8.62 7.67
N VAL A 66 3.52 -7.87 7.49
CA VAL A 66 2.69 -7.97 6.28
C VAL A 66 3.47 -7.57 5.03
N ASN A 67 4.20 -6.46 5.07
CA ASN A 67 4.73 -5.85 3.86
C ASN A 67 6.17 -6.26 3.52
N LEU A 68 6.96 -6.74 4.49
CA LEU A 68 8.39 -7.01 4.31
C LEU A 68 8.77 -8.46 4.63
N TYR A 69 8.20 -9.06 5.66
CA TYR A 69 8.74 -10.31 6.25
C TYR A 69 7.76 -11.49 6.27
N SER A 70 6.79 -11.52 5.37
CA SER A 70 5.85 -12.63 5.24
C SER A 70 5.53 -12.92 3.78
N LYS A 71 4.74 -13.98 3.55
CA LYS A 71 4.20 -14.33 2.23
C LYS A 71 3.27 -13.28 1.62
N TRP A 72 2.89 -12.24 2.37
CA TRP A 72 2.09 -11.12 1.88
C TRP A 72 2.94 -9.96 1.39
N ARG A 73 4.27 -10.06 1.45
CA ARG A 73 5.18 -9.08 0.85
C ARG A 73 4.78 -8.84 -0.61
N GLY A 74 4.65 -7.56 -0.98
CA GLY A 74 4.32 -7.13 -2.35
C GLY A 74 2.83 -7.17 -2.72
N ILE A 75 1.91 -7.49 -1.80
CA ILE A 75 0.48 -7.34 -2.09
C ILE A 75 0.08 -5.87 -2.24
N ASN A 76 -1.07 -5.61 -2.85
CA ASN A 76 -1.61 -4.27 -2.98
C ASN A 76 -1.74 -3.55 -1.61
N ARG A 77 -1.46 -2.24 -1.60
CA ARG A 77 -1.41 -1.42 -0.39
C ARG A 77 -2.70 -1.44 0.45
N PHE A 78 -3.87 -1.55 -0.17
CA PHE A 78 -5.14 -1.51 0.57
C PHE A 78 -5.43 -2.85 1.29
N PRO A 79 -5.33 -4.02 0.63
CA PRO A 79 -5.31 -5.30 1.34
C PRO A 79 -4.18 -5.43 2.38
N ALA A 80 -3.01 -4.85 2.13
CA ALA A 80 -1.92 -4.84 3.10
C ALA A 80 -2.28 -4.04 4.36
N LEU A 81 -2.92 -2.87 4.18
CA LEU A 81 -3.38 -2.03 5.28
C LEU A 81 -4.39 -2.78 6.16
N THR A 82 -5.45 -3.34 5.58
CA THR A 82 -6.50 -4.03 6.37
C THR A 82 -5.93 -5.24 7.11
N ARG A 83 -5.05 -6.01 6.45
CA ARG A 83 -4.36 -7.15 7.08
C ARG A 83 -3.44 -6.72 8.23
N ALA A 84 -2.71 -5.62 8.09
CA ALA A 84 -1.86 -5.11 9.17
C ALA A 84 -2.68 -4.67 10.38
N LEU A 85 -3.86 -4.08 10.16
CA LEU A 85 -4.80 -3.72 11.23
C LEU A 85 -5.42 -4.95 11.89
N ASP A 86 -5.77 -6.00 11.13
CA ASP A 86 -6.28 -7.26 11.68
C ASP A 86 -5.26 -7.90 12.62
N LEU A 87 -4.02 -8.07 12.14
CA LEU A 87 -2.93 -8.60 12.96
C LEU A 87 -2.63 -7.73 14.17
N LEU A 88 -2.77 -6.40 14.05
CA LEU A 88 -2.61 -5.49 15.18
C LEU A 88 -3.70 -5.69 16.23
N ALA A 89 -4.96 -5.87 15.80
CA ALA A 89 -6.10 -6.09 16.69
C ALA A 89 -6.02 -7.44 17.43
N GLU A 90 -5.44 -8.46 16.80
CA GLU A 90 -5.24 -9.79 17.40
C GLU A 90 -4.13 -9.82 18.48
N ARG A 91 -3.30 -8.77 18.59
CA ARG A 91 -2.18 -8.76 19.53
C ARG A 91 -2.64 -8.68 20.99
N PRO A 92 -2.19 -9.59 21.88
CA PRO A 92 -2.54 -9.56 23.30
C PRO A 92 -2.22 -8.22 23.97
N GLU A 93 -1.12 -7.57 23.59
CA GLU A 93 -0.70 -6.29 24.17
C GLU A 93 -1.61 -5.12 23.78
N VAL A 94 -2.22 -5.18 22.59
CA VAL A 94 -3.19 -4.20 22.10
C VAL A 94 -4.55 -4.45 22.74
N SER A 95 -5.00 -5.72 22.75
CA SER A 95 -6.26 -6.13 23.39
C SER A 95 -6.29 -5.79 24.88
N ARG A 96 -5.18 -6.01 25.61
CA ARG A 96 -5.09 -5.64 27.03
C ARG A 96 -5.22 -4.15 27.28
N ARG A 97 -4.84 -3.31 26.31
CA ARG A 97 -5.03 -1.85 26.37
C ARG A 97 -6.45 -1.40 26.00
N LYS A 98 -7.30 -2.33 25.53
CA LYS A 98 -8.63 -2.05 24.99
C LYS A 98 -8.59 -0.95 23.92
N PHE A 99 -7.50 -0.91 23.15
CA PHE A 99 -7.31 0.09 22.12
C PHE A 99 -8.23 -0.25 20.92
N PRO A 100 -9.11 0.66 20.48
CA PRO A 100 -10.01 0.40 19.37
C PRO A 100 -9.27 0.55 18.03
N VAL A 101 -8.78 -0.57 17.48
CA VAL A 101 -8.16 -0.58 16.15
C VAL A 101 -9.25 -0.31 15.09
N PRO A 102 -9.05 0.63 14.14
CA PRO A 102 -10.02 0.90 13.09
C PRO A 102 -10.31 -0.34 12.24
N ALA A 103 -11.60 -0.66 12.07
CA ALA A 103 -12.03 -1.82 11.28
C ALA A 103 -11.91 -1.57 9.76
N LEU A 104 -12.14 -0.33 9.31
CA LEU A 104 -12.15 0.08 7.90
C LEU A 104 -13.12 -0.74 7.03
N GLU A 105 -14.35 -0.91 7.48
CA GLU A 105 -15.37 -1.70 6.80
C GLU A 105 -15.68 -1.18 5.39
N GLY A 106 -15.66 0.14 5.19
CA GLY A 106 -15.81 0.75 3.85
C GLY A 106 -14.73 0.28 2.88
N VAL A 107 -13.47 0.32 3.31
CA VAL A 107 -12.32 -0.14 2.54
C VAL A 107 -12.40 -1.64 2.25
N ARG A 108 -12.79 -2.46 3.24
CA ARG A 108 -12.94 -3.92 3.06
C ARG A 108 -14.00 -4.25 2.02
N ARG A 109 -15.18 -3.62 2.10
CA ARG A 109 -16.23 -3.80 1.09
C ARG A 109 -15.75 -3.39 -0.29
N TRP A 110 -14.99 -2.30 -0.41
CA TRP A 110 -14.46 -1.83 -1.69
C TRP A 110 -13.44 -2.80 -2.27
N ILE A 111 -12.49 -3.28 -1.47
CA ILE A 111 -11.52 -4.31 -1.86
C ILE A 111 -12.23 -5.56 -2.42
N GLY A 112 -13.36 -5.96 -1.83
CA GLY A 112 -14.11 -7.14 -2.25
C GLY A 112 -14.84 -7.03 -3.59
N ARG A 113 -15.09 -5.81 -4.09
CA ARG A 113 -15.85 -5.58 -5.33
C ARG A 113 -15.03 -4.95 -6.46
N GLU A 114 -13.98 -4.21 -6.14
CA GLU A 114 -13.19 -3.48 -7.14
C GLU A 114 -12.13 -4.39 -7.79
N THR A 115 -12.01 -4.29 -9.11
CA THR A 115 -11.05 -5.05 -9.93
C THR A 115 -9.68 -4.37 -10.02
N LYS A 116 -9.65 -3.04 -9.92
CA LYS A 116 -8.42 -2.23 -9.99
C LYS A 116 -8.25 -1.42 -8.72
N LEU A 117 -7.41 -1.91 -7.82
CA LEU A 117 -7.14 -1.27 -6.53
C LEU A 117 -6.09 -0.16 -6.68
N ALA A 118 -6.51 1.05 -7.07
CA ALA A 118 -5.65 2.20 -7.30
C ALA A 118 -6.24 3.48 -6.68
N ASN A 119 -5.43 4.55 -6.57
CA ASN A 119 -5.92 5.81 -6.03
C ASN A 119 -7.01 6.45 -6.91
N SER A 120 -6.97 6.26 -8.23
CA SER A 120 -7.98 6.80 -9.14
C SER A 120 -9.36 6.16 -8.95
N THR A 121 -9.41 4.83 -8.79
CA THR A 121 -10.66 4.10 -8.53
C THR A 121 -11.16 4.34 -7.11
N LEU A 122 -10.27 4.40 -6.12
CA LEU A 122 -10.64 4.79 -4.76
C LEU A 122 -11.23 6.20 -4.71
N LYS A 123 -10.62 7.18 -5.40
CA LYS A 123 -11.13 8.55 -5.47
C LYS A 123 -12.56 8.60 -6.03
N ALA A 124 -12.80 7.93 -7.15
CA ALA A 124 -14.12 7.85 -7.75
C ALA A 124 -15.15 7.23 -6.78
N GLU A 125 -14.76 6.20 -6.04
CA GLU A 125 -15.62 5.58 -5.04
C GLU A 125 -15.91 6.52 -3.85
N VAL A 126 -14.93 7.28 -3.39
CA VAL A 126 -15.11 8.32 -2.37
C VAL A 126 -16.12 9.37 -2.83
N GLU A 127 -15.97 9.86 -4.06
CA GLU A 127 -16.88 10.86 -4.65
C GLU A 127 -18.31 10.33 -4.81
N ALA A 128 -18.46 9.04 -5.16
CA ALA A 128 -19.76 8.42 -5.35
C ALA A 128 -20.51 8.10 -4.04
N THR A 129 -19.78 7.71 -2.99
CA THR A 129 -20.38 7.16 -1.76
C THR A 129 -20.31 8.08 -0.55
N GLY A 130 -19.32 8.97 -0.49
CA GLY A 130 -19.01 9.75 0.70
C GLY A 130 -18.58 8.88 1.90
N ASP A 131 -18.17 7.63 1.68
CA ASP A 131 -17.79 6.71 2.77
C ASP A 131 -16.52 7.24 3.48
N PRO A 132 -16.58 7.44 4.82
CA PRO A 132 -15.49 8.04 5.58
C PRO A 132 -14.24 7.16 5.67
N ASP A 133 -14.39 5.83 5.65
CA ASP A 133 -13.24 4.91 5.65
C ASP A 133 -12.48 5.02 4.33
N LEU A 134 -13.22 5.13 3.22
CA LEU A 134 -12.63 5.31 1.89
C LEU A 134 -11.93 6.66 1.76
N ALA A 135 -12.55 7.74 2.25
CA ALA A 135 -11.95 9.07 2.25
C ALA A 135 -10.65 9.09 3.06
N LEU A 136 -10.66 8.50 4.26
CA LEU A 136 -9.47 8.39 5.09
C LEU A 136 -8.36 7.56 4.43
N ALA A 137 -8.71 6.43 3.82
CA ALA A 137 -7.76 5.59 3.09
C ALA A 137 -7.19 6.29 1.85
N TYR A 138 -7.99 7.12 1.17
CA TYR A 138 -7.54 7.92 0.05
C TYR A 138 -6.50 8.96 0.50
N ASP A 139 -6.80 9.71 1.55
CA ASP A 139 -5.88 10.71 2.12
C ASP A 139 -4.57 10.07 2.61
N TRP A 140 -4.66 8.91 3.25
CA TRP A 140 -3.50 8.10 3.63
C TRP A 140 -2.67 7.71 2.41
N SER A 141 -3.30 7.18 1.36
CA SER A 141 -2.59 6.69 0.18
C SER A 141 -1.90 7.82 -0.59
N GLU A 142 -2.52 8.98 -0.69
CA GLU A 142 -1.90 10.18 -1.28
C GLU A 142 -0.74 10.69 -0.43
N ALA A 143 -0.84 10.65 0.90
CA ALA A 143 0.26 11.01 1.79
C ALA A 143 1.45 10.07 1.69
N VAL A 144 1.21 8.77 1.51
CA VAL A 144 2.27 7.80 1.22
C VAL A 144 2.97 8.14 -0.09
N ASN A 145 2.23 8.44 -1.16
CA ASN A 145 2.84 8.82 -2.44
C ASN A 145 3.75 10.06 -2.31
N ARG A 146 3.29 11.08 -1.59
CA ARG A 146 4.11 12.27 -1.29
C ARG A 146 5.38 11.90 -0.51
N ALA A 147 5.23 11.15 0.59
CA ALA A 147 6.37 10.75 1.42
C ALA A 147 7.40 9.92 0.63
N VAL A 148 6.96 8.99 -0.22
CA VAL A 148 7.87 8.22 -1.08
C VAL A 148 8.64 9.15 -2.03
N GLY A 149 7.97 10.10 -2.67
CA GLY A 149 8.62 11.07 -3.57
C GLY A 149 9.60 12.02 -2.87
N GLU A 150 9.40 12.29 -1.58
CA GLU A 150 10.27 13.15 -0.78
C GLU A 150 11.46 12.41 -0.16
N VAL A 151 11.24 11.16 0.28
CA VAL A 151 12.20 10.41 1.11
C VAL A 151 13.04 9.43 0.30
N VAL A 152 12.44 8.71 -0.66
CA VAL A 152 13.08 7.58 -1.34
C VAL A 152 13.85 8.10 -2.55
N ARG A 153 15.07 8.58 -2.29
CA ARG A 153 16.02 9.10 -3.28
C ARG A 153 17.40 8.47 -3.08
N ASP A 154 18.18 8.45 -4.16
CA ASP A 154 19.59 8.04 -4.13
C ASP A 154 19.84 6.64 -3.55
N VAL A 155 18.88 5.71 -3.70
CA VAL A 155 19.03 4.32 -3.25
C VAL A 155 19.80 3.54 -4.32
N PRO A 156 21.01 3.04 -4.03
CA PRO A 156 21.79 2.27 -4.99
C PRO A 156 21.17 0.87 -5.21
N PRO A 157 21.49 0.22 -6.35
CA PRO A 157 21.30 -1.22 -6.50
C PRO A 157 22.18 -2.00 -5.53
#